data_AF-A0A945ZJ48-F1
#
_entry.id   AF-A0A945ZJ48-F1
#
_cell.length_a   1.000
_cell.length_b   1.000
_cell.length_c   1.000
_cell.angle_alpha   90.00
_cell.angle_beta   90.00
_cell.angle_gamma   90.00
#
_symmetry.space_group_name_H-M   'P 1'
#
loop_
_entity.id
_entity.type
_entity.pdbx_description
1 polymer ?
#
loop_
_entity_poly.entity_id
_entity_poly.type
_entity_poly.pdbx_seq_one_letter_code
_entity_poly.pdbx_strand_id
1 'polypeptide(L)'
;MKISVSSQIFDSISHLHSNFVYVEGLEFKQDMQHELYDGLNEVFSRLRGHKSIVKDKQIQMYQELLEQLGLAHASVSTKSMVELIVEKKKDLILNHPIIDFYNYFSLHTLTPIGAYDADRIDGDILIRKSIPTDSFKKLGQKKSDKI
;
A
#
# COMPACT_ATOMS: atom_id res chain seq x y z
N MET A 1 20.72 -7.77 -1.37
CA MET A 1 19.66 -6.92 -1.95
C MET A 1 19.95 -5.47 -1.65
N LYS A 2 20.10 -4.63 -2.68
CA LYS A 2 20.12 -3.17 -2.57
C LYS A 2 18.78 -2.60 -3.02
N ILE A 3 18.30 -1.56 -2.34
CA ILE A 3 17.11 -0.80 -2.77
C ILE A 3 17.59 0.54 -3.30
N SER A 4 17.13 0.91 -4.49
CA SER A 4 17.49 2.17 -5.15
C SER A 4 16.28 2.81 -5.83
N VAL A 5 16.28 4.14 -5.88
CA VAL A 5 15.25 4.95 -6.52
C VAL A 5 15.94 5.79 -7.59
N SER A 6 15.43 5.74 -8.83
CA SER A 6 15.96 6.50 -9.96
C SER A 6 15.90 8.00 -9.68
N SER A 7 16.96 8.74 -10.01
CA SER A 7 17.03 10.19 -9.83
C SER A 7 15.90 10.92 -10.55
N GLN A 8 15.45 10.39 -11.69
CA GLN A 8 14.33 10.93 -12.48
C GLN A 8 13.02 11.08 -11.69
N ILE A 9 12.84 10.32 -10.61
CA ILE A 9 11.68 10.44 -9.73
C ILE A 9 11.80 11.70 -8.87
N PHE A 10 12.97 11.94 -8.29
CA PHE A 10 13.24 13.13 -7.48
C PHE A 10 13.32 14.41 -8.32
N ASP A 11 13.73 14.30 -9.58
CA ASP A 11 13.68 15.42 -10.53
C ASP A 11 12.23 15.89 -10.77
N SER A 12 11.26 14.95 -10.78
CA SER A 12 9.84 15.29 -10.88
C SER A 12 9.19 15.67 -9.54
N ILE A 13 9.69 15.14 -8.42
CA ILE A 13 9.11 15.33 -7.09
C ILE A 13 10.25 15.53 -6.08
N SER A 14 10.70 16.78 -5.99
CA SER A 14 11.89 17.17 -5.20
C SER A 14 11.76 16.95 -3.69
N HIS A 15 10.54 16.73 -3.20
CA HIS A 15 10.19 16.57 -1.80
C HIS A 15 9.62 15.17 -1.50
N LEU A 16 9.84 14.21 -2.40
CA LEU A 16 9.45 12.83 -2.16
C LEU A 16 10.32 12.22 -1.05
N HIS A 17 9.67 11.84 0.04
CA HIS A 17 10.26 10.99 1.07
C HIS A 17 9.77 9.56 0.88
N SER A 18 10.69 8.61 0.81
CA SER A 18 10.38 7.19 0.73
C SER A 18 11.13 6.45 1.85
N ASN A 19 10.43 5.55 2.52
CA ASN A 19 10.97 4.71 3.58
C ASN A 19 10.80 3.24 3.19
N PHE A 20 11.84 2.46 3.44
CA PHE A 20 11.83 1.01 3.24
C PHE A 20 12.14 0.35 4.57
N VAL A 21 11.38 -0.68 4.90
CA VAL A 21 11.63 -1.54 6.06
C VAL A 21 11.85 -2.95 5.52
N TYR A 22 12.97 -3.54 5.91
CA TYR A 22 13.29 -4.93 5.60
C TYR A 22 13.24 -5.73 6.89
N VAL A 23 12.55 -6.86 6.86
CA VAL A 23 12.35 -7.74 8.01
C VAL A 23 12.68 -9.16 7.58
N GLU A 24 13.60 -9.79 8.30
CA GLU A 24 13.95 -11.21 8.15
C GLU A 24 13.43 -12.00 9.35
N GLY A 25 13.29 -13.32 9.20
CA GLY A 25 12.89 -14.20 10.29
C GLY A 25 11.45 -13.98 10.77
N LEU A 26 10.56 -13.58 9.85
CA LEU A 26 9.14 -13.38 10.16
C LEU A 26 8.47 -14.73 10.46
N GLU A 27 8.18 -14.96 11.74
CA GLU A 27 7.44 -16.13 12.22
C GLU A 27 6.04 -15.73 12.70
N PHE A 28 5.03 -16.48 12.27
CA PHE A 28 3.65 -16.28 12.73
C PHE A 28 3.34 -17.20 13.90
N LYS A 29 3.23 -16.62 15.08
CA LYS A 29 2.68 -17.30 16.26
C LYS A 29 1.17 -17.14 16.25
N GLN A 30 0.44 -18.26 16.15
CA GLN A 30 -1.03 -18.27 16.08
C GLN A 30 -1.68 -17.56 17.28
N ASP A 31 -1.04 -17.63 18.46
CA ASP A 31 -1.61 -17.12 19.71
C ASP A 31 -1.59 -15.59 19.83
N MET A 32 -0.85 -14.86 18.98
CA MET A 32 -0.77 -13.39 19.05
C MET A 32 -1.67 -12.68 18.02
N GLN A 33 -2.51 -13.41 17.29
CA GLN A 33 -3.39 -12.82 16.29
C GLN A 33 -4.46 -11.90 16.90
N HIS A 34 -4.82 -12.11 18.16
CA HIS A 34 -5.85 -11.33 18.85
C HIS A 34 -5.53 -9.83 18.89
N GLU A 35 -4.29 -9.43 19.20
CA GLU A 35 -3.91 -8.01 19.27
C GLU A 35 -4.08 -7.29 17.93
N LEU A 36 -3.70 -7.94 16.82
CA LEU A 36 -3.87 -7.39 15.48
C LEU A 36 -5.36 -7.19 15.16
N TYR A 37 -6.19 -8.19 15.45
CA TYR A 37 -7.61 -8.15 15.13
C TYR A 37 -8.39 -7.19 16.04
N ASP A 38 -7.98 -7.04 17.30
CA ASP A 38 -8.52 -6.02 18.20
C ASP A 38 -8.18 -4.62 17.70
N GLY A 39 -6.93 -4.38 17.28
CA GLY A 39 -6.51 -3.12 16.67
C GLY A 39 -7.26 -2.82 15.37
N LEU A 40 -7.48 -3.82 14.51
CA LEU A 40 -8.29 -3.68 13.30
C LEU A 40 -9.73 -3.28 13.63
N ASN A 41 -10.33 -3.92 14.63
CA ASN A 41 -11.69 -3.59 15.09
C ASN A 41 -11.79 -2.15 15.62
N GLU A 42 -10.79 -1.68 16.36
CA GLU A 42 -10.70 -0.30 16.81
C GLU A 42 -10.64 0.66 15.62
N VAL A 43 -9.75 0.40 14.66
CA VAL A 43 -9.60 1.21 13.45
C VAL A 43 -10.90 1.23 12.64
N PHE A 44 -11.56 0.09 12.44
CA PHE A 44 -12.85 0.03 11.73
C PHE A 44 -13.93 0.83 12.46
N SER A 45 -14.01 0.72 13.78
CA SER A 45 -14.97 1.47 14.60
C SER A 45 -14.74 2.98 14.50
N ARG A 46 -13.48 3.40 14.63
CA ARG A 46 -13.06 4.80 14.46
C ARG A 46 -13.42 5.34 13.07
N LEU A 47 -13.08 4.61 12.01
CA LEU A 47 -13.36 5.01 10.63
C LEU A 47 -14.87 5.12 10.37
N ARG A 48 -15.66 4.16 10.84
CA ARG A 48 -17.13 4.17 10.69
C ARG A 48 -17.81 5.34 11.38
N GLY A 49 -17.23 5.83 12.49
CA GLY A 49 -17.68 7.02 13.20
C GLY A 49 -17.45 8.33 12.44
N HIS A 50 -16.59 8.34 11.41
CA HIS A 50 -16.31 9.53 10.61
C HIS A 50 -17.13 9.59 9.32
N LYS A 51 -17.78 10.73 9.09
CA LYS A 51 -18.61 10.96 7.89
C LYS A 51 -17.82 11.34 6.63
N SER A 52 -16.55 11.77 6.75
CA SER A 52 -15.82 12.43 5.65
C SER A 52 -14.31 12.15 5.63
N ILE A 53 -13.85 11.02 6.17
CA ILE A 53 -12.40 10.73 6.23
C ILE A 53 -11.76 10.50 4.84
N VAL A 54 -12.57 10.31 3.79
CA VAL A 54 -12.10 10.32 2.39
C VAL A 54 -11.57 11.69 1.95
N LYS A 55 -12.01 12.78 2.62
CA LYS A 55 -11.46 14.14 2.41
C LYS A 55 -10.28 14.45 3.33
N ASP A 56 -9.74 13.45 4.01
CA ASP A 56 -8.55 13.65 4.82
C ASP A 56 -7.38 14.13 3.95
N LYS A 57 -6.64 15.10 4.47
CA LYS A 57 -5.52 15.74 3.76
C LYS A 57 -4.48 14.71 3.32
N GLN A 58 -4.22 13.67 4.11
CA GLN A 58 -3.22 12.65 3.77
C GLN A 58 -3.64 11.85 2.54
N ILE A 59 -4.91 11.46 2.46
CA ILE A 59 -5.44 10.72 1.29
C ILE A 59 -5.33 11.60 0.04
N GLN A 60 -5.69 12.89 0.14
CA GLN A 60 -5.59 13.84 -0.96
C GLN A 60 -4.15 14.02 -1.43
N MET A 61 -3.20 14.18 -0.50
CA MET A 61 -1.77 14.30 -0.83
C MET A 61 -1.25 13.10 -1.63
N TYR A 62 -1.69 11.88 -1.31
CA TYR A 62 -1.30 10.71 -2.10
C TYR A 62 -1.95 10.66 -3.48
N GLN A 63 -3.18 11.17 -3.64
CA GLN A 63 -3.79 11.29 -4.96
C GLN A 63 -3.04 12.31 -5.83
N GLU A 64 -2.73 13.48 -5.28
CA GLU A 64 -1.93 14.51 -5.96
C GLU A 64 -0.54 13.99 -6.35
N LEU A 65 0.10 13.20 -5.47
CA LEU A 65 1.36 12.54 -5.76
C LEU A 65 1.26 11.60 -6.97
N LEU A 66 0.21 10.78 -7.04
CA LEU A 66 0.00 9.90 -8.20
C LEU A 66 -0.23 10.71 -9.48
N GLU A 67 -0.98 11.82 -9.41
CA GLU A 67 -1.16 12.72 -10.55
C GLU A 67 0.16 13.33 -11.03
N GLN A 68 1.01 13.82 -10.12
CA GLN A 68 2.35 14.33 -10.43
C GLN A 68 3.26 13.26 -11.07
N LEU A 69 3.05 12.00 -10.73
CA LEU A 69 3.74 10.86 -11.35
C LEU A 69 3.18 10.45 -12.72
N GLY A 70 2.10 11.08 -13.19
CA GLY A 70 1.38 10.68 -14.41
C GLY A 70 0.48 9.46 -14.22
N LEU A 71 0.16 9.12 -12.98
CA LEU A 71 -0.62 7.95 -12.56
C LEU A 71 -2.03 8.34 -12.08
N ALA A 72 -2.64 9.39 -12.64
CA ALA A 72 -3.98 9.85 -12.27
C ALA A 72 -5.09 8.76 -12.40
N HIS A 73 -4.84 7.72 -13.20
CA HIS A 73 -5.73 6.57 -13.38
C HIS A 73 -5.58 5.52 -12.28
N ALA A 74 -4.50 5.55 -11.50
CA ALA A 74 -4.25 4.60 -10.43
C ALA A 74 -5.04 4.96 -9.17
N SER A 75 -5.53 3.95 -8.46
CA SER A 75 -6.21 4.15 -7.18
C SER A 75 -5.22 4.10 -6.01
N VAL A 76 -5.40 5.00 -5.05
CA VAL A 76 -4.70 4.93 -3.76
C VAL A 76 -5.36 3.83 -2.92
N SER A 77 -4.61 2.79 -2.55
CA SER A 77 -5.15 1.61 -1.84
C SER A 77 -5.88 1.99 -0.54
N THR A 78 -5.27 2.86 0.28
CA THR A 78 -5.86 3.35 1.53
C THR A 78 -7.20 4.03 1.29
N LYS A 79 -7.32 4.86 0.24
CA LYS A 79 -8.58 5.51 -0.13
C LYS A 79 -9.65 4.47 -0.44
N SER A 80 -9.34 3.48 -1.26
CA SER A 80 -10.27 2.42 -1.62
C SER A 80 -10.73 1.60 -0.41
N MET A 81 -9.84 1.31 0.54
CA MET A 81 -10.21 0.61 1.78
C MET A 81 -11.09 1.48 2.68
N VAL A 82 -10.77 2.77 2.80
CA VAL A 82 -11.58 3.72 3.57
C VAL A 82 -12.98 3.88 2.95
N GLU A 83 -13.10 4.06 1.64
CA GLU A 83 -14.39 4.16 0.94
C GLU A 83 -15.23 2.88 1.16
N LEU A 84 -14.59 1.70 1.13
CA LEU A 84 -15.26 0.43 1.43
C LEU A 84 -15.87 0.41 2.84
N ILE A 85 -15.09 0.84 3.84
CA ILE A 85 -15.49 0.81 5.25
C ILE A 85 -16.53 1.89 5.56
N VAL A 86 -16.31 3.10 5.06
CA VAL A 86 -17.04 4.31 5.46
C VAL A 86 -18.26 4.55 4.59
N GLU A 87 -18.11 4.51 3.27
CA GLU A 87 -19.18 4.83 2.33
C GLU A 87 -20.02 3.60 2.02
N LYS A 88 -19.36 2.47 1.73
CA LYS A 88 -20.05 1.22 1.38
C LYS A 88 -20.48 0.40 2.60
N LYS A 89 -20.05 0.80 3.81
CA LYS A 89 -20.35 0.12 5.09
C LYS A 89 -20.03 -1.38 5.06
N LYS A 90 -18.92 -1.75 4.41
CA LYS A 90 -18.44 -3.13 4.29
C LYS A 90 -17.17 -3.34 5.10
N ASP A 91 -16.97 -4.54 5.60
CA ASP A 91 -15.69 -4.94 6.20
C ASP A 91 -14.63 -5.18 5.13
N LEU A 92 -13.37 -4.95 5.50
CA LEU A 92 -12.23 -5.42 4.71
C LEU A 92 -12.17 -6.94 4.81
N ILE A 93 -11.94 -7.62 3.69
CA ILE A 93 -11.70 -9.07 3.71
C ILE A 93 -10.32 -9.31 4.29
N LEU A 94 -10.26 -9.93 5.45
CA LEU A 94 -9.04 -10.38 6.10
C LEU A 94 -8.59 -11.69 5.46
N ASN A 95 -7.32 -11.78 5.07
CA ASN A 95 -6.82 -12.89 4.25
C ASN A 95 -5.65 -13.63 4.91
N HIS A 96 -4.65 -12.88 5.34
CA HIS A 96 -3.39 -13.41 5.84
C HIS A 96 -2.79 -12.42 6.83
N PRO A 97 -2.26 -12.86 7.98
CA PRO A 97 -1.78 -11.95 9.03
C PRO A 97 -0.79 -10.88 8.56
N ILE A 98 0.17 -11.19 7.66
CA ILE A 98 1.05 -10.16 7.06
C ILE A 98 0.24 -9.09 6.31
N ILE A 99 -0.72 -9.55 5.50
CA ILE A 99 -1.57 -8.70 4.66
C ILE A 99 -2.42 -7.80 5.55
N ASP A 100 -3.04 -8.41 6.55
CA ASP A 100 -3.92 -7.75 7.49
C ASP A 100 -3.13 -6.75 8.37
N PHE A 101 -1.89 -7.08 8.73
CA PHE A 101 -0.99 -6.22 9.50
C PHE A 101 -0.64 -4.92 8.75
N TYR A 102 -0.15 -4.99 7.51
CA TYR A 102 0.15 -3.74 6.80
C TYR A 102 -1.12 -2.97 6.41
N ASN A 103 -2.26 -3.66 6.21
CA ASN A 103 -3.56 -3.01 6.02
C ASN A 103 -4.00 -2.27 7.29
N TYR A 104 -3.80 -2.86 8.47
CA TYR A 104 -4.03 -2.21 9.77
C TYR A 104 -3.24 -0.91 9.85
N PHE A 105 -1.92 -0.95 9.62
CA PHE A 105 -1.09 0.26 9.66
C PHE A 105 -1.55 1.29 8.63
N SER A 106 -1.84 0.85 7.40
CA SER A 106 -2.29 1.75 6.34
C SER A 106 -3.59 2.46 6.70
N LEU A 107 -4.56 1.75 7.27
CA LEU A 107 -5.83 2.33 7.73
C LEU A 107 -5.68 3.14 9.02
N HIS A 108 -4.72 2.78 9.86
CA HIS A 108 -4.45 3.48 11.11
C HIS A 108 -3.84 4.86 10.84
N THR A 109 -2.86 4.94 9.93
CA THR A 109 -2.12 6.17 9.62
C THR A 109 -2.63 6.90 8.38
N LEU A 110 -3.53 6.30 7.60
CA LEU A 110 -3.98 6.77 6.28
C LEU A 110 -2.87 6.85 5.22
N THR A 111 -1.76 6.14 5.43
CA THR A 111 -0.62 6.07 4.52
C THR A 111 -0.67 4.77 3.71
N PRO A 112 -0.55 4.79 2.38
CA PRO A 112 -0.43 3.57 1.57
C PRO A 112 0.86 2.81 1.92
N ILE A 113 0.72 1.52 2.19
CA ILE A 113 1.84 0.61 2.44
C ILE A 113 1.76 -0.53 1.44
N GLY A 114 2.90 -0.83 0.81
CA GLY A 114 3.10 -2.03 0.01
C GLY A 114 4.03 -2.99 0.74
N ALA A 115 3.72 -4.29 0.67
CA ALA A 115 4.58 -5.35 1.17
C ALA A 115 4.93 -6.30 0.03
N TYR A 116 6.18 -6.76 0.03
CA TYR A 116 6.72 -7.66 -0.97
C TYR A 116 7.43 -8.81 -0.27
N ASP A 117 7.24 -10.02 -0.79
CA ASP A 117 7.94 -11.22 -0.34
C ASP A 117 9.37 -11.16 -0.87
N ALA A 118 10.31 -10.84 0.02
CA ALA A 118 11.71 -10.66 -0.34
C ALA A 118 12.38 -11.95 -0.83
N ASP A 119 11.89 -13.13 -0.39
CA ASP A 119 12.40 -14.43 -0.83
C ASP A 119 12.08 -14.70 -2.31
N ARG A 120 11.17 -13.93 -2.90
CA ARG A 120 10.82 -13.99 -4.33
C ARG A 120 11.53 -12.96 -5.20
N ILE A 121 12.41 -12.15 -4.61
CA ILE A 121 13.13 -11.09 -5.32
C ILE A 121 14.53 -11.58 -5.65
N ASP A 122 14.77 -11.84 -6.93
CA ASP A 122 16.11 -12.11 -7.44
C ASP A 122 16.84 -10.78 -7.72
N GLY A 123 17.81 -10.43 -6.87
CA GLY A 123 18.72 -9.30 -7.08
C GLY A 123 18.37 -8.02 -6.31
N ASP A 124 18.46 -6.88 -6.98
CA ASP A 124 18.27 -5.54 -6.42
C ASP A 124 16.89 -4.98 -6.74
N ILE A 125 16.34 -4.16 -5.84
CA ILE A 125 15.09 -3.44 -6.04
C ILE A 125 15.41 -2.06 -6.64
N LEU A 126 14.84 -1.78 -7.81
CA LEU A 126 14.93 -0.48 -8.47
C LEU A 126 13.55 0.12 -8.69
N ILE A 127 13.31 1.29 -8.12
CA ILE A 127 12.13 2.10 -8.43
C ILE A 127 12.50 3.06 -9.55
N ARG A 128 11.82 2.94 -10.69
CA ARG A 128 11.99 3.80 -11.87
C ARG A 128 10.67 3.94 -12.62
N LYS A 129 10.61 4.93 -13.52
CA LYS A 129 9.54 4.98 -14.52
C LYS A 129 9.65 3.76 -15.44
N SER A 130 8.49 3.24 -15.86
CA SER A 130 8.44 2.18 -16.85
C SER A 130 8.94 2.69 -18.20
N ILE A 131 9.45 1.77 -19.01
CA ILE A 131 9.82 2.01 -20.41
C ILE A 131 8.95 1.11 -21.31
N PRO A 132 8.80 1.43 -22.62
CA PRO A 132 7.88 0.69 -23.50
C PRO A 132 8.16 -0.81 -23.67
N THR A 133 9.36 -1.26 -23.30
CA THR A 133 9.74 -2.67 -23.33
C THR A 133 9.43 -3.39 -22.01
N ASP A 134 9.01 -2.68 -20.98
CA ASP A 134 8.61 -3.30 -19.72
C ASP A 134 7.30 -4.06 -19.90
N SER A 135 7.19 -5.16 -19.15
CA SER A 135 5.95 -5.91 -19.02
C SER A 135 5.67 -6.14 -17.54
N PHE A 136 4.39 -6.16 -17.19
CA PHE A 136 3.96 -6.39 -15.82
C PHE A 136 2.97 -7.54 -15.75
N LYS A 137 3.23 -8.48 -14.86
CA LYS A 137 2.31 -9.57 -14.55
C LYS A 137 1.62 -9.27 -13.22
N LYS A 138 0.33 -8.91 -13.29
CA LYS A 138 -0.48 -8.68 -12.10
C LYS A 138 -0.63 -9.97 -11.28
N LEU A 139 -0.76 -9.81 -9.97
CA LEU A 139 -1.05 -10.91 -9.06
C LEU A 139 -2.33 -11.64 -9.52
N GLY A 140 -2.28 -12.98 -9.57
CA GLY A 140 -3.42 -13.81 -10.00
C GLY A 140 -3.64 -13.87 -11.52
N GLN A 141 -2.89 -13.13 -12.34
CA GLN A 141 -3.01 -13.20 -13.80
C GLN A 141 -2.03 -14.20 -14.42
N LYS A 142 -2.48 -14.89 -15.47
CA LYS A 142 -1.65 -15.84 -16.23
C LYS A 142 -0.75 -15.18 -17.28
N LYS A 143 -1.13 -13.99 -17.77
CA LYS A 143 -0.41 -13.25 -18.82
C LYS A 143 0.14 -11.94 -18.27
N SER A 144 1.23 -11.48 -18.88
CA SER A 144 1.80 -10.15 -18.62
C SER A 144 1.18 -9.14 -19.59
N ASP A 145 0.87 -7.96 -19.08
CA ASP A 145 0.44 -6.81 -19.88
C ASP A 145 1.68 -5.98 -20.23
N LYS A 146 1.69 -5.38 -21.44
CA LYS A 146 2.66 -4.31 -21.75
C LYS A 146 2.28 -3.06 -20.97
N ILE A 147 3.27 -2.40 -20.39
CA ILE A 147 3.08 -1.14 -19.63
C ILE A 147 3.16 0.05 -20.58
#